data_AF-A0A426Z3U5-F1
#
_entry.id   AF-A0A426Z3U5-F1
#
_cell.length_a   1.000
_cell.length_b   1.000
_cell.length_c   1.000
_cell.angle_alpha   90.00
_cell.angle_beta   90.00
_cell.angle_gamma   90.00
#
_symmetry.space_group_name_H-M   'P 1'
#
loop_
_entity.id
_entity.type
_entity.pdbx_description
1 polymer ?
#
loop_
_entity_poly.entity_id
_entity_poly.type
_entity_poly.pdbx_seq_one_letter_code
_entity_poly.pdbx_strand_id
1 'polypeptide(L)'
;MSEYMERHSVSKLIGSPPGYIGYGDGGTLTEAVRRRPFTGRRVSFKNTLVVMTSNVGSEAISKGKRSIGFLISKDGQSNSFAAMKALVMEELKAYFQPELLNRIDEVIVFRSFERTQVCS
;
A
#
# COMPACT_ATOMS: atom_id res chain seq x y z
N MET A 1 6.96 3.41 0.02
CA MET A 1 7.15 2.17 -0.78
C MET A 1 8.15 2.33 -1.92
N SER A 2 8.45 3.54 -2.40
CA SER A 2 9.41 3.77 -3.49
C SER A 2 10.84 3.27 -3.18
N GLU A 3 11.22 3.19 -1.90
CA GLU A 3 12.50 2.64 -1.45
C GLU A 3 12.64 1.12 -1.72
N TYR A 4 11.54 0.43 -2.02
CA TYR A 4 11.50 -1.02 -2.25
C TYR A 4 11.29 -1.44 -3.71
N MET A 5 11.35 -0.50 -4.66
CA MET A 5 11.15 -0.81 -6.08
C MET A 5 12.39 -1.44 -6.73
N GLU A 6 13.58 -1.25 -6.15
CA GLU A 6 14.82 -1.83 -6.65
C GLU A 6 15.00 -3.27 -6.15
N ARG A 7 15.51 -4.18 -7.00
CA ARG A 7 15.70 -5.61 -6.65
C ARG A 7 16.55 -5.83 -5.39
N HIS A 8 17.44 -4.90 -5.05
CA HIS A 8 18.32 -4.99 -3.88
C HIS A 8 17.66 -4.56 -2.56
N SER A 9 16.51 -3.89 -2.62
CA SER A 9 15.77 -3.45 -1.44
C SER A 9 15.07 -4.60 -0.71
N VAL A 10 14.77 -5.71 -1.41
CA VAL A 10 14.19 -6.92 -0.84
C VAL A 10 15.10 -7.49 0.25
N SER A 11 16.42 -7.36 0.08
CA SER A 11 17.42 -7.78 1.06
C SER A 11 17.31 -7.02 2.38
N LYS A 12 16.77 -5.79 2.41
CA LYS A 12 16.52 -5.07 3.67
C LYS A 12 15.39 -5.69 4.48
N LEU A 13 14.40 -6.31 3.81
CA LEU A 13 13.25 -6.95 4.46
C LEU A 13 13.56 -8.35 5.00
N ILE A 14 14.26 -9.17 4.20
CA ILE A 14 14.52 -10.58 4.54
C ILE A 14 15.94 -10.85 5.06
N GLY A 15 16.90 -9.95 4.76
CA GLY A 15 18.33 -10.11 5.00
C GLY A 15 19.11 -10.31 3.68
N SER A 16 20.39 -9.98 3.66
CA SER A 16 21.26 -10.29 2.50
C SER A 16 21.41 -11.82 2.34
N PRO A 17 21.65 -12.34 1.13
CA PRO A 17 21.97 -13.75 0.90
C PRO A 17 23.32 -14.15 1.52
N PRO A 18 23.56 -15.46 1.81
CA PRO A 18 24.86 -15.92 2.28
C PRO A 18 25.98 -15.55 1.30
N GLY A 19 27.07 -14.98 1.83
CA GLY A 19 28.20 -14.50 1.02
C GLY A 19 28.14 -13.02 0.61
N TYR A 20 27.07 -12.30 0.97
CA TYR A 20 26.96 -10.85 0.73
C TYR A 20 27.21 -10.04 2.01
N ILE A 21 27.71 -8.80 1.84
CA ILE A 21 27.85 -7.83 2.93
C ILE A 21 26.46 -7.60 3.55
N GLY A 22 26.38 -7.65 4.89
CA GLY A 22 25.12 -7.56 5.62
C GLY A 22 24.36 -8.88 5.80
N TYR A 23 24.91 -10.05 5.40
CA TYR A 23 24.34 -11.35 5.79
C TYR A 23 24.28 -11.51 7.32
N GLY A 24 25.25 -10.87 8.00
CA GLY A 24 25.36 -10.77 9.44
C GLY A 24 24.29 -9.92 10.13
N ASP A 25 23.56 -9.09 9.39
CA ASP A 25 22.50 -8.22 9.90
C ASP A 25 21.16 -8.78 9.38
N GLY A 26 20.29 -9.31 10.24
CA GLY A 26 19.04 -9.90 9.77
C GLY A 26 18.13 -8.85 9.13
N GLY A 27 17.20 -9.30 8.29
CA GLY A 27 16.22 -8.39 7.69
C GLY A 27 15.18 -7.94 8.71
N THR A 28 14.55 -6.80 8.47
CA THR A 28 13.54 -6.21 9.37
C THR A 28 12.44 -7.21 9.77
N LEU A 29 12.05 -8.11 8.87
CA LEU A 29 11.00 -9.11 9.13
C LEU A 29 11.55 -10.42 9.72
N THR A 30 12.85 -10.68 9.62
CA THR A 30 13.48 -11.96 10.02
C THR A 30 14.36 -11.83 11.27
N GLU A 31 14.67 -10.61 11.72
CA GLU A 31 15.40 -10.30 12.97
C GLU A 31 14.84 -11.03 14.19
N ALA A 32 13.50 -11.08 14.34
CA ALA A 32 12.84 -11.74 15.47
C ALA A 32 13.08 -13.26 15.50
N VAL A 33 13.26 -13.89 14.34
CA VAL A 33 13.60 -15.32 14.22
C VAL A 33 15.07 -15.54 14.53
N ARG A 34 15.93 -14.63 14.08
CA ARG A 34 17.38 -14.71 14.26
C ARG A 34 17.83 -14.60 15.72
N ARG A 35 17.15 -13.80 16.55
CA ARG A 35 17.45 -13.67 17.99
C ARG A 35 17.29 -14.97 18.79
N ARG A 36 16.58 -15.98 18.25
CA ARG A 36 16.42 -17.30 18.88
C ARG A 36 16.49 -18.44 17.84
N PRO A 37 17.67 -18.72 17.28
CA PRO A 37 17.82 -19.59 16.10
C PRO A 37 17.45 -21.05 16.37
N PHE A 38 17.67 -21.57 17.58
CA PHE A 38 17.42 -22.98 17.94
C PHE A 38 15.95 -23.33 18.19
N THR A 39 15.04 -22.37 18.05
CA THR A 39 13.61 -22.60 18.30
C THR A 39 12.82 -22.98 17.05
N GLY A 40 13.47 -23.09 15.88
CA GLY A 40 12.78 -23.39 14.61
C GLY A 40 11.67 -22.38 14.27
N ARG A 41 11.74 -21.17 14.84
CA ARG A 41 10.70 -20.14 14.71
C ARG A 41 10.59 -19.71 13.27
N ARG A 42 9.49 -20.07 12.61
CA ARG A 42 9.09 -19.49 11.33
C ARG A 42 8.37 -18.18 11.62
N VAL A 43 8.61 -17.16 10.81
CA VAL A 43 7.76 -15.96 10.84
C VAL A 43 6.38 -16.38 10.36
N SER A 44 5.35 -16.18 11.19
CA SER A 44 3.96 -16.43 10.83
C SER A 44 3.22 -15.11 10.68
N PHE A 45 2.50 -14.96 9.56
CA PHE A 45 1.64 -13.81 9.29
C PHE A 45 0.16 -14.09 9.61
N LYS A 46 -0.15 -15.19 10.31
CA LYS A 46 -1.55 -15.62 10.56
C LYS A 46 -2.37 -14.61 11.37
N ASN A 47 -1.73 -13.80 12.22
CA ASN A 47 -2.36 -12.79 13.07
C ASN A 47 -1.78 -11.40 12.79
N THR A 48 -1.46 -11.11 11.53
CA THR A 48 -0.83 -9.85 11.12
C THR A 48 -1.68 -9.16 10.08
N LEU A 49 -2.06 -7.90 10.34
CA LEU A 49 -2.66 -7.06 9.32
C LEU A 49 -1.56 -6.43 8.46
N VAL A 50 -1.50 -6.81 7.19
CA VAL A 50 -0.54 -6.23 6.24
C VAL A 50 -1.22 -5.08 5.52
N VAL A 51 -0.78 -3.86 5.80
CA VAL A 51 -1.28 -2.65 5.12
C VAL A 51 -0.26 -2.20 4.08
N MET A 52 -0.69 -2.14 2.83
CA MET A 52 0.10 -1.61 1.72
C MET A 52 -0.44 -0.24 1.33
N THR A 53 0.45 0.74 1.19
CA THR A 53 0.11 2.09 0.75
C THR A 53 0.72 2.35 -0.62
N SER A 54 -0.11 2.81 -1.56
CA SER A 54 0.30 3.20 -2.90
C SER A 54 -0.19 4.62 -3.19
N ASN A 55 0.62 5.38 -3.91
CA ASN A 55 0.25 6.68 -4.47
C ASN A 55 -0.45 6.57 -5.83
N VAL A 56 -0.52 5.37 -6.41
CA VAL A 56 -1.28 5.11 -7.64
C VAL A 56 -2.76 5.47 -7.40
N GLY A 57 -3.37 6.24 -8.30
CA GLY A 57 -4.72 6.79 -8.11
C GLY A 57 -4.75 8.20 -7.51
N SER A 58 -3.64 8.77 -7.03
CA SER A 58 -3.64 10.13 -6.46
C SER A 58 -4.04 11.21 -7.47
N GLU A 59 -3.70 11.00 -8.75
CA GLU A 59 -4.02 11.95 -9.81
C GLU A 59 -5.51 11.93 -10.17
N ALA A 60 -6.13 10.74 -10.25
CA ALA A 60 -7.57 10.59 -10.43
C ALA A 60 -8.36 11.27 -9.30
N ILE A 61 -7.90 11.13 -8.05
CA ILE A 61 -8.50 11.78 -6.88
C ILE A 61 -8.37 13.32 -6.96
N SER A 62 -7.24 13.83 -7.43
CA SER A 62 -7.00 15.27 -7.62
C SER A 62 -7.85 15.86 -8.75
N LYS A 63 -7.98 15.14 -9.88
CA LYS A 63 -8.78 15.55 -11.05
C LYS A 63 -10.28 15.53 -10.77
N GLY A 64 -10.78 14.55 -10.01
CA GLY A 64 -12.18 14.51 -9.55
C GLY A 64 -12.58 15.74 -8.72
N LYS A 65 -11.62 16.42 -8.10
CA LYS A 65 -11.82 17.68 -7.37
C LYS A 65 -11.96 18.90 -8.30
N ARG A 66 -11.41 18.84 -9.53
CA ARG A 66 -11.42 19.95 -10.51
C ARG A 66 -12.62 19.94 -11.46
N SER A 67 -13.20 18.78 -11.77
CA SER A 67 -14.31 18.72 -12.74
C SER A 67 -15.71 18.95 -12.15
N ILE A 68 -15.83 19.07 -10.83
CA ILE A 68 -17.13 19.16 -10.12
C ILE A 68 -17.56 20.62 -9.81
N GLY A 69 -16.81 21.61 -10.28
CA GLY A 69 -17.11 23.04 -10.09
C GLY A 69 -18.30 23.59 -10.89
N PHE A 70 -18.97 22.79 -11.72
CA PHE A 70 -20.12 23.21 -12.50
C PHE A 70 -21.19 22.10 -12.46
N LEU A 71 -22.25 22.33 -11.68
CA LEU A 71 -23.43 21.46 -11.46
C LEU A 71 -23.21 20.30 -10.47
N ILE A 72 -23.73 20.45 -9.24
CA ILE A 72 -24.81 19.61 -8.67
C ILE A 72 -24.99 19.96 -7.19
N SER A 73 -26.22 20.36 -6.88
CA SER A 73 -26.78 20.56 -5.54
C SER A 73 -26.54 19.37 -4.62
N LYS A 74 -26.10 19.68 -3.40
CA LYS A 74 -26.12 18.98 -2.08
C LYS A 74 -26.42 17.48 -1.86
N ASP A 75 -26.81 16.64 -2.82
CA ASP A 75 -27.27 15.25 -2.54
C ASP A 75 -26.44 14.10 -3.15
N GLY A 76 -25.23 14.36 -3.67
CA GLY A 76 -24.48 13.37 -4.48
C GLY A 76 -23.25 12.67 -3.87
N GLN A 77 -23.01 12.70 -2.55
CA GLN A 77 -21.73 12.24 -1.98
C GLN A 77 -21.42 10.74 -2.20
N SER A 78 -22.43 9.88 -2.29
CA SER A 78 -22.26 8.43 -2.48
C SER A 78 -21.91 8.04 -3.92
N ASN A 79 -22.52 8.69 -4.92
CA ASN A 79 -22.26 8.39 -6.33
C ASN A 79 -20.86 8.83 -6.77
N SER A 80 -20.36 9.96 -6.26
CA SER A 80 -19.03 10.46 -6.61
C SER A 80 -17.91 9.56 -6.06
N PHE A 81 -18.09 8.98 -4.87
CA PHE A 81 -17.12 8.05 -4.29
C PHE A 81 -17.06 6.72 -5.03
N ALA A 82 -18.22 6.17 -5.44
CA ALA A 82 -18.26 4.93 -6.22
C ALA A 82 -17.57 5.11 -7.59
N ALA A 83 -17.84 6.23 -8.28
CA ALA A 83 -17.19 6.56 -9.55
C ALA A 83 -15.67 6.76 -9.38
N MET A 84 -15.24 7.45 -8.33
CA MET A 84 -13.83 7.66 -8.02
C MET A 84 -13.11 6.34 -7.71
N LYS A 85 -13.76 5.46 -6.93
CA LYS A 85 -13.22 4.13 -6.63
C LYS A 85 -13.04 3.30 -7.91
N ALA A 86 -13.98 3.35 -8.86
CA ALA A 86 -13.88 2.63 -10.13
C ALA A 86 -12.65 3.07 -10.94
N LEU A 87 -12.44 4.39 -11.09
CA LEU A 87 -11.27 4.94 -11.81
C LEU A 87 -9.94 4.54 -11.15
N VAL A 88 -9.87 4.63 -9.82
CA VAL A 88 -8.66 4.22 -9.08
C VAL A 88 -8.41 2.71 -9.23
N MET A 89 -9.46 1.89 -9.24
CA MET A 89 -9.32 0.44 -9.43
C MET A 89 -8.83 0.09 -10.84
N GLU A 90 -9.18 0.86 -11.86
CA GLU A 90 -8.67 0.68 -13.23
C GLU A 90 -7.17 1.00 -13.31
N GLU A 91 -6.73 2.13 -12.75
CA GLU A 91 -5.31 2.49 -12.67
C GLU A 91 -4.50 1.45 -11.87
N LEU A 92 -5.05 0.96 -10.76
CA LEU A 92 -4.41 -0.09 -9.95
C LEU A 92 -4.25 -1.40 -10.72
N LYS A 93 -5.25 -1.80 -11.50
CA LYS A 93 -5.19 -3.01 -12.35
C LYS A 93 -4.19 -2.88 -13.50
N ALA A 94 -3.98 -1.68 -14.02
CA ALA A 94 -2.97 -1.43 -15.05
C ALA A 94 -1.55 -1.46 -14.47
N TYR A 95 -1.37 -0.99 -13.23
CA TYR A 95 -0.06 -0.90 -12.59
C TYR A 95 0.38 -2.20 -11.90
N PHE A 96 -0.54 -2.90 -11.23
CA PHE A 96 -0.23 -4.11 -10.49
C PHE A 96 -0.61 -5.39 -11.24
N GLN A 97 0.18 -6.42 -11.04
CA GLN A 97 -0.10 -7.76 -11.53
C GLN A 97 -1.40 -8.30 -10.89
N PRO A 98 -2.29 -8.96 -11.67
CA PRO A 98 -3.55 -9.49 -11.16
C PRO A 98 -3.36 -10.52 -10.06
N GLU A 99 -2.22 -11.24 -10.04
CA GLU A 99 -1.88 -12.19 -8.99
C GLU A 99 -1.78 -11.52 -7.61
N LEU A 100 -1.21 -10.32 -7.53
CA LEU A 100 -1.09 -9.58 -6.28
C LEU A 100 -2.45 -9.04 -5.83
N LEU A 101 -3.23 -8.50 -6.77
CA LEU A 101 -4.57 -7.98 -6.48
C LEU A 101 -5.49 -9.09 -5.94
N ASN A 102 -5.37 -10.31 -6.46
CA ASN A 102 -6.12 -11.47 -5.99
C ASN A 102 -5.66 -12.00 -4.60
N ARG A 103 -4.62 -11.41 -4.00
CA ARG A 103 -4.15 -11.71 -2.63
C ARG A 103 -4.53 -10.63 -1.62
N ILE A 104 -5.15 -9.55 -2.07
CA ILE A 104 -5.59 -8.44 -1.22
C ILE A 104 -7.09 -8.60 -1.00
N ASP A 105 -7.49 -8.63 0.27
CA ASP A 105 -8.91 -8.77 0.63
C ASP A 105 -9.69 -7.49 0.32
N GLU A 106 -9.16 -6.32 0.68
CA GLU A 106 -9.85 -5.04 0.52
C GLU A 106 -8.91 -3.92 0.05
N VAL A 107 -9.41 -3.09 -0.88
CA VAL A 107 -8.76 -1.86 -1.33
C VAL A 107 -9.52 -0.65 -0.80
N ILE A 108 -8.84 0.14 0.03
CA ILE A 108 -9.38 1.36 0.64
C ILE A 108 -8.89 2.57 -0.15
N VAL A 109 -9.82 3.40 -0.64
CA VAL A 109 -9.52 4.65 -1.34
C VAL A 109 -9.69 5.82 -0.38
N PHE A 110 -8.63 6.60 -0.18
CA PHE A 110 -8.65 7.78 0.67
C PHE A 110 -9.15 9.00 -0.09
N ARG A 111 -10.09 9.74 0.51
CA ARG A 111 -10.48 11.07 0.04
C ARG A 111 -9.52 12.13 0.59
N SER A 112 -9.30 13.21 -0.17
CA SER A 112 -8.52 14.34 0.33
C SER A 112 -9.19 14.96 1.56
N PHE A 113 -8.42 15.28 2.59
CA PHE A 113 -8.95 15.96 3.79
C PHE A 113 -9.54 17.33 3.47
N GLU A 114 -10.63 17.68 4.15
CA GLU A 114 -11.17 19.03 4.14
C GLU A 114 -10.40 19.94 5.09
N ARG A 115 -10.38 21.24 4.80
CA ARG A 115 -9.63 22.22 5.61
C ARG A 115 -10.13 22.26 7.07
N THR A 116 -11.42 21.98 7.28
CA THR A 116 -12.06 21.82 8.61
C THR A 116 -11.54 20.61 9.38
N GLN A 117 -11.04 19.57 8.71
CA GLN A 117 -10.55 18.34 9.33
C GLN A 117 -9.06 18.38 9.67
N VAL A 118 -8.31 19.36 9.14
CA VAL A 118 -6.84 19.44 9.29
C VAL A 118 -6.43 20.40 10.40
N CYS A 119 -7.25 21.38 10.74
CA CYS A 119 -6.96 22.31 11.84
C CYS A 119 -7.63 21.83 13.14
N SER A 120 -6.85 21.17 13.98
CA SER A 120 -7.04 21.06 15.43
C SER A 120 -5.81 21.59 16.14
#